data_AF-A0A7C1BAX6-F1
#
_entry.id   AF-A0A7C1BAX6-F1
#
_cell.length_a   1.000
_cell.length_b   1.000
_cell.length_c   1.000
_cell.angle_alpha   90.00
_cell.angle_beta   90.00
_cell.angle_gamma   90.00
#
_symmetry.space_group_name_H-M   'P 1'
#
loop_
_entity.id
_entity.type
_entity.pdbx_description
1 polymer ?
#
loop_
_entity_poly.entity_id
_entity_poly.type
_entity_poly.pdbx_seq_one_letter_code
_entity_poly.pdbx_strand_id
1 'polypeptide(L)'
;MPKECKRLAEVDFPIAVVSKHSAREKSIRHGHPSTLHLWWARRPLAAGRAMLMALLLPDPGDAKCPEEFRAKARELLLKMPGWNTPRMNQQVKSEKGLRKALLTFIGDFANWDNSSNKDYLATARALVKAAHPEETPLVVDPFAGGGSIPLEALRLGCEAFASDLNPVACLILKVMLEDIPRHGPELAEELRRVGKEIKEKAKKELAEFYPPDPDGATPIAYLWARTVRCESPNCGAEIPLMRSFWLCKKPNRKRALRYKVVREPSPPGRGQGEGNYHPTTIP
;
A
#
# COMPACT_ATOMS: atom_id res chain seq x y z
N MET A 1 -22.02 14.52 19.03
CA MET A 1 -22.75 13.23 19.08
C MET A 1 -22.96 12.81 20.53
N PRO A 2 -24.17 12.45 20.98
CA PRO A 2 -24.40 11.94 22.34
C PRO A 2 -23.59 10.66 22.60
N LYS A 3 -22.93 10.56 23.76
CA LYS A 3 -22.06 9.41 24.08
C LYS A 3 -22.82 8.09 24.13
N GLU A 4 -24.09 8.15 24.50
CA GLU A 4 -24.95 6.99 24.67
C GLU A 4 -25.69 6.58 23.39
N CYS A 5 -25.59 7.37 22.31
CA CYS A 5 -26.13 7.00 21.01
C CYS A 5 -25.19 5.97 20.37
N LYS A 6 -25.75 4.84 19.92
CA LYS A 6 -24.96 3.86 19.17
C LYS A 6 -24.39 4.47 17.90
N ARG A 7 -23.16 4.08 17.57
CA ARG A 7 -22.54 4.37 16.27
C ARG A 7 -23.00 3.35 15.24
N LEU A 8 -22.91 3.69 13.95
CA LEU A 8 -23.21 2.74 12.87
C LEU A 8 -22.41 1.44 13.04
N ALA A 9 -21.11 1.53 13.36
CA ALA A 9 -20.23 0.36 13.54
C ALA A 9 -20.68 -0.61 14.64
N GLU A 10 -21.49 -0.15 15.61
CA GLU A 10 -22.01 -0.98 16.71
C GLU A 10 -23.29 -1.74 16.31
N VAL A 11 -23.86 -1.42 15.15
CA VAL A 11 -25.15 -1.95 14.69
C VAL A 11 -25.01 -2.75 13.39
N ASP A 12 -24.29 -2.21 12.39
CA ASP A 12 -24.10 -2.85 11.09
C ASP A 12 -22.89 -2.26 10.35
N PHE A 13 -22.36 -2.98 9.37
CA PHE A 13 -21.19 -2.54 8.60
C PHE A 13 -21.21 -3.15 7.18
N PRO A 14 -20.89 -2.39 6.10
CA PRO A 14 -20.92 -2.88 4.73
C PRO A 14 -19.70 -3.77 4.38
N ILE A 15 -19.49 -4.84 5.16
CA ILE A 15 -18.27 -5.65 5.18
C ILE A 15 -17.91 -6.24 3.83
N ALA A 16 -18.88 -6.72 3.06
CA ALA A 16 -18.64 -7.36 1.76
C ALA A 16 -18.08 -6.36 0.73
N VAL A 17 -18.66 -5.17 0.68
CA VAL A 17 -18.24 -4.10 -0.25
C VAL A 17 -16.86 -3.57 0.16
N VAL A 18 -16.66 -3.29 1.45
CA VAL A 18 -15.38 -2.80 1.98
C VAL A 18 -14.26 -3.83 1.76
N SER A 19 -14.55 -5.12 1.97
CA SER A 19 -13.59 -6.20 1.73
C SER A 19 -13.18 -6.30 0.27
N LYS A 20 -14.15 -6.15 -0.66
CA LYS A 20 -13.87 -6.12 -2.10
C LYS A 20 -12.92 -4.97 -2.47
N HIS A 21 -13.17 -3.76 -1.96
CA HIS A 21 -12.29 -2.62 -2.19
C HIS A 21 -10.91 -2.80 -1.55
N SER A 22 -10.85 -3.33 -0.33
CA SER A 22 -9.60 -3.63 0.39
C SER A 22 -8.74 -4.65 -0.34
N ALA A 23 -9.36 -5.65 -0.98
CA ALA A 23 -8.64 -6.63 -1.80
C ALA A 23 -8.10 -6.00 -3.10
N ARG A 24 -8.90 -5.16 -3.77
CA ARG A 24 -8.49 -4.43 -4.98
C ARG A 24 -7.32 -3.48 -4.70
N GLU A 25 -7.29 -2.82 -3.53
CA GLU A 25 -6.24 -1.86 -3.17
C GLU A 25 -4.82 -2.44 -3.30
N LYS A 26 -4.65 -3.74 -3.01
CA LYS A 26 -3.34 -4.45 -3.10
C LYS A 26 -2.76 -4.50 -4.51
N SER A 27 -3.58 -4.33 -5.56
CA SER A 27 -3.14 -4.34 -6.95
C SER A 27 -2.94 -2.96 -7.55
N ILE A 28 -3.19 -1.87 -6.80
CA ILE A 28 -2.96 -0.51 -7.26
C ILE A 28 -1.45 -0.26 -7.36
N ARG A 29 -1.01 0.24 -8.53
CA ARG A 29 0.42 0.45 -8.85
C ARG A 29 0.82 1.91 -8.97
N HIS A 30 -0.13 2.84 -8.92
CA HIS A 30 0.13 4.27 -9.03
C HIS A 30 -0.78 5.07 -8.10
N GLY A 31 -0.25 6.17 -7.56
CA GLY A 31 -1.03 7.16 -6.81
C GLY A 31 -1.56 6.70 -5.45
N HIS A 32 -1.10 5.55 -4.94
CA HIS A 32 -1.51 5.01 -3.64
C HIS A 32 -0.33 5.09 -2.66
N PRO A 33 -0.53 5.35 -1.35
CA PRO A 33 0.58 5.45 -0.41
C PRO A 33 1.52 4.24 -0.35
N SER A 34 1.04 3.03 -0.70
CA SER A 34 1.90 1.83 -0.77
C SER A 34 2.91 1.85 -1.92
N THR A 35 2.73 2.73 -2.90
CA THR A 35 3.68 2.92 -4.00
C THR A 35 4.74 3.97 -3.67
N LEU A 36 4.59 4.70 -2.55
CA LEU A 36 5.57 5.65 -2.07
C LEU A 36 6.58 4.97 -1.13
N HIS A 37 6.09 4.20 -0.17
CA HIS A 37 6.92 3.43 0.75
C HIS A 37 6.21 2.13 1.15
N LEU A 38 7.01 1.07 1.30
CA LEU A 38 6.52 -0.23 1.72
C LEU A 38 6.44 -0.27 3.24
N TRP A 39 5.28 -0.64 3.77
CA TRP A 39 5.09 -0.97 5.19
C TRP A 39 4.45 -2.35 5.28
N TRP A 40 5.12 -3.30 5.92
CA TRP A 40 4.75 -4.73 5.91
C TRP A 40 3.38 -5.01 6.53
N ALA A 41 2.92 -4.15 7.44
CA ALA A 41 1.66 -4.32 8.17
C ALA A 41 0.62 -3.23 7.84
N ARG A 42 0.69 -2.58 6.67
CA ARG A 42 -0.28 -1.51 6.33
C ARG A 42 -1.70 -2.06 6.26
N ARG A 43 -2.61 -1.47 7.04
CA ARG A 43 -4.05 -1.73 6.93
C ARG A 43 -4.60 -1.10 5.65
N PRO A 44 -5.51 -1.75 4.91
CA PRO A 44 -6.12 -1.15 3.72
C PRO A 44 -6.78 0.19 4.06
N LEU A 45 -6.54 1.21 3.23
CA LEU A 45 -7.14 2.53 3.39
C LEU A 45 -8.67 2.46 3.23
N ALA A 46 -9.14 1.61 2.33
CA ALA A 46 -10.57 1.30 2.17
C ALA A 46 -11.24 0.91 3.51
N ALA A 47 -10.60 0.01 4.27
CA ALA A 47 -11.11 -0.43 5.57
C ALA A 47 -11.01 0.68 6.63
N GLY A 48 -9.88 1.40 6.68
CA GLY A 48 -9.68 2.52 7.60
C GLY A 48 -10.73 3.61 7.43
N ARG A 49 -10.96 4.06 6.20
CA ARG A 49 -11.97 5.06 5.85
C ARG A 49 -13.37 4.64 6.24
N ALA A 50 -13.76 3.42 5.85
CA ALA A 50 -15.10 2.92 6.10
C ALA A 50 -15.37 2.76 7.60
N MET A 51 -14.39 2.23 8.34
CA MET A 51 -14.50 2.06 9.79
C MET A 51 -14.57 3.41 10.51
N LEU A 52 -13.72 4.38 10.15
CA LEU A 52 -13.77 5.72 10.73
C LEU A 52 -15.13 6.39 10.49
N MET A 53 -15.66 6.33 9.26
CA MET A 53 -17.01 6.81 8.99
C MET A 53 -18.06 6.12 9.86
N ALA A 54 -18.02 4.79 9.99
CA ALA A 54 -18.98 4.04 10.79
C ALA A 54 -18.87 4.33 12.30
N LEU A 55 -17.68 4.70 12.79
CA LEU A 55 -17.44 5.08 14.18
C LEU A 55 -17.78 6.55 14.48
N LEU A 56 -17.63 7.43 13.50
CA LEU A 56 -17.86 8.87 13.65
C LEU A 56 -19.33 9.26 13.46
N LEU A 57 -20.16 8.38 12.89
CA LEU A 57 -21.56 8.66 12.63
C LEU A 57 -22.49 7.90 13.60
N PRO A 58 -23.48 8.58 14.19
CA PRO A 58 -24.50 7.93 15.00
C PRO A 58 -25.41 7.09 14.11
N ASP A 59 -25.95 6.02 14.68
CA ASP A 59 -26.95 5.20 14.01
C ASP A 59 -28.31 5.92 13.97
N PRO A 60 -28.91 6.17 12.79
CA PRO A 60 -30.21 6.84 12.70
C PRO A 60 -31.38 6.09 13.36
N GLY A 61 -31.26 4.79 13.58
CA GLY A 61 -32.30 3.98 14.23
C GLY A 61 -32.14 3.86 15.75
N ASP A 62 -31.14 4.51 16.34
CA ASP A 62 -31.02 4.61 17.79
C ASP A 62 -31.95 5.73 18.30
N ALA A 63 -32.67 5.48 19.40
CA ALA A 63 -33.60 6.43 19.99
C ALA A 63 -32.92 7.72 20.48
N LYS A 64 -31.61 7.68 20.75
CA LYS A 64 -30.81 8.84 21.19
C LYS A 64 -30.11 9.56 20.03
N CYS A 65 -30.34 9.13 18.79
CA CYS A 65 -29.77 9.79 17.61
C CYS A 65 -30.42 11.17 17.39
N PRO A 66 -29.64 12.27 17.31
CA PRO A 66 -30.20 13.61 17.16
C PRO A 66 -31.03 13.78 15.88
N GLU A 67 -32.21 14.37 15.99
CA GLU A 67 -33.08 14.66 14.83
C GLU A 67 -32.42 15.58 13.82
N GLU A 68 -31.64 16.56 14.28
CA GLU A 68 -30.87 17.46 13.43
C GLU A 68 -29.86 16.70 12.55
N PHE A 69 -29.17 15.71 13.12
CA PHE A 69 -28.28 14.84 12.36
C PHE A 69 -29.06 14.05 11.32
N ARG A 70 -30.20 13.44 11.69
CA ARG A 70 -31.03 12.66 10.76
C ARG A 70 -31.50 13.52 9.59
N ALA A 71 -32.01 14.73 9.87
CA ALA A 71 -32.43 15.68 8.84
C ALA A 71 -31.26 16.05 7.92
N LYS A 72 -30.10 16.38 8.48
CA LYS A 72 -28.94 16.79 7.69
C LYS A 72 -28.36 15.64 6.86
N ALA A 73 -28.30 14.43 7.42
CA ALA A 73 -27.84 13.25 6.71
C ALA A 73 -28.73 12.93 5.49
N ARG A 74 -30.07 13.05 5.62
CA ARG A 74 -30.99 12.88 4.47
C ARG A 74 -30.70 13.89 3.37
N GLU A 75 -30.58 15.17 3.72
CA GLU A 75 -30.28 16.25 2.79
C GLU A 75 -28.96 16.00 2.04
N LEU A 76 -27.89 15.70 2.79
CA LEU A 76 -26.55 15.48 2.25
C LEU A 76 -26.50 14.27 1.30
N LEU A 77 -27.11 13.15 1.69
CA LEU A 77 -27.15 11.95 0.85
C LEU A 77 -27.95 12.17 -0.43
N LEU A 78 -29.05 12.92 -0.39
CA LEU A 78 -29.84 13.23 -1.59
C LEU A 78 -29.16 14.23 -2.52
N LYS A 79 -28.21 15.03 -2.02
CA LYS A 79 -27.38 15.93 -2.84
C LYS A 79 -26.27 15.22 -3.60
N MET A 80 -25.95 13.97 -3.26
CA MET A 80 -24.94 13.20 -3.98
C MET A 80 -25.37 12.96 -5.44
N PRO A 81 -24.46 13.12 -6.42
CA PRO A 81 -24.75 12.83 -7.81
C PRO A 81 -25.26 11.38 -7.99
N GLY A 82 -26.43 11.24 -8.62
CA GLY A 82 -27.07 9.93 -8.86
C GLY A 82 -27.85 9.35 -7.67
N TRP A 83 -27.87 10.01 -6.51
CA TRP A 83 -28.58 9.51 -5.33
C TRP A 83 -30.03 10.01 -5.21
N ASN A 84 -30.37 11.14 -5.82
CA ASN A 84 -31.73 11.70 -5.82
C ASN A 84 -32.68 10.92 -6.75
N THR A 85 -33.03 9.69 -6.38
CA THR A 85 -33.96 8.82 -7.10
C THR A 85 -35.27 8.63 -6.32
N PRO A 86 -36.42 8.34 -6.96
CA PRO A 86 -37.67 8.08 -6.23
C PRO A 86 -37.52 7.00 -5.14
N ARG A 87 -36.75 5.95 -5.45
CA ARG A 87 -36.43 4.87 -4.51
C ARG A 87 -35.64 5.37 -3.30
N MET A 88 -34.58 6.15 -3.51
CA MET A 88 -33.76 6.67 -2.41
C MET A 88 -34.56 7.65 -1.56
N ASN A 89 -35.32 8.56 -2.19
CA ASN A 89 -36.20 9.50 -1.49
C ASN A 89 -37.19 8.78 -0.57
N GLN A 90 -37.77 7.66 -1.02
CA GLN A 90 -38.64 6.86 -0.17
C GLN A 90 -37.86 6.11 0.93
N GLN A 91 -36.67 5.59 0.63
CA GLN A 91 -35.85 4.86 1.59
C GLN A 91 -35.44 5.72 2.79
N VAL A 92 -34.94 6.93 2.54
CA VAL A 92 -34.37 7.80 3.59
C VAL A 92 -35.40 8.41 4.55
N LYS A 93 -36.70 8.30 4.24
CA LYS A 93 -37.78 8.74 5.16
C LYS A 93 -37.79 7.95 6.46
N SER A 94 -37.54 6.63 6.38
CA SER A 94 -37.46 5.76 7.55
C SER A 94 -36.07 5.77 8.18
N GLU A 95 -35.97 5.66 9.50
CA GLU A 95 -34.69 5.57 10.21
C GLU A 95 -33.84 4.37 9.73
N LYS A 96 -34.47 3.20 9.58
CA LYS A 96 -33.83 2.00 9.05
C LYS A 96 -33.33 2.18 7.61
N GLY A 97 -34.10 2.88 6.78
CA GLY A 97 -33.70 3.16 5.41
C GLY A 97 -32.60 4.23 5.32
N LEU A 98 -32.59 5.21 6.22
CA LEU A 98 -31.49 6.17 6.35
C LEU A 98 -30.19 5.49 6.80
N ARG A 99 -30.25 4.58 7.78
CA ARG A 99 -29.12 3.71 8.16
C ARG A 99 -28.58 2.97 6.94
N LYS A 100 -29.47 2.32 6.17
CA LYS A 100 -29.08 1.59 4.96
C LYS A 100 -28.41 2.51 3.92
N ALA A 101 -28.92 3.72 3.73
CA ALA A 101 -28.33 4.70 2.82
C ALA A 101 -26.93 5.14 3.27
N LEU A 102 -26.73 5.40 4.57
CA LEU A 102 -25.40 5.71 5.13
C LEU A 102 -24.42 4.55 4.93
N LEU A 103 -24.84 3.31 5.17
CA LEU A 103 -23.99 2.13 4.96
C LEU A 103 -23.64 1.92 3.49
N THR A 104 -24.57 2.19 2.57
CA THR A 104 -24.28 2.22 1.12
C THR A 104 -23.23 3.29 0.81
N PHE A 105 -23.38 4.50 1.36
CA PHE A 105 -22.42 5.59 1.13
C PHE A 105 -21.02 5.22 1.65
N ILE A 106 -20.95 4.65 2.85
CA ILE A 106 -19.69 4.16 3.44
C ILE A 106 -19.05 3.09 2.57
N GLY A 107 -19.83 2.14 2.06
CA GLY A 107 -19.37 1.09 1.14
C GLY A 107 -18.80 1.65 -0.15
N ASP A 108 -19.54 2.58 -0.80
CA ASP A 108 -19.10 3.21 -2.04
C ASP A 108 -17.88 4.11 -1.81
N PHE A 109 -17.82 4.82 -0.70
CA PHE A 109 -16.70 5.69 -0.36
C PHE A 109 -15.43 4.91 0.02
N ALA A 110 -15.55 3.65 0.43
CA ALA A 110 -14.40 2.76 0.65
C ALA A 110 -13.59 2.53 -0.64
N ASN A 111 -14.16 2.76 -1.82
CA ASN A 111 -13.45 2.70 -3.09
C ASN A 111 -12.31 3.74 -3.15
N TRP A 112 -11.09 3.32 -3.50
CA TRP A 112 -9.93 4.22 -3.62
C TRP A 112 -10.18 5.36 -4.62
N ASP A 113 -10.83 5.06 -5.75
CA ASP A 113 -11.11 6.05 -6.80
C ASP A 113 -12.08 7.15 -6.30
N ASN A 114 -12.91 6.87 -5.30
CA ASN A 114 -13.81 7.83 -4.69
C ASN A 114 -13.14 8.65 -3.58
N SER A 115 -11.94 8.25 -3.11
CA SER A 115 -11.25 8.91 -2.00
C SER A 115 -10.81 10.35 -2.30
N SER A 116 -10.62 10.66 -3.58
CA SER A 116 -10.27 12.00 -4.09
C SER A 116 -11.43 12.68 -4.82
N ASN A 117 -12.59 12.03 -4.92
CA ASN A 117 -13.78 12.61 -5.52
C ASN A 117 -14.36 13.69 -4.59
N LYS A 118 -14.58 14.90 -5.13
CA LYS A 118 -15.01 16.08 -4.36
C LYS A 118 -16.38 15.89 -3.70
N ASP A 119 -17.32 15.23 -4.36
CA ASP A 119 -18.68 15.04 -3.84
C ASP A 119 -18.69 14.09 -2.65
N TYR A 120 -17.96 12.98 -2.75
CA TYR A 120 -17.77 12.05 -1.64
C TYR A 120 -17.03 12.70 -0.47
N LEU A 121 -15.94 13.43 -0.73
CA LEU A 121 -15.19 14.13 0.31
C LEU A 121 -16.04 15.19 1.03
N ALA A 122 -16.75 16.02 0.27
CA ALA A 122 -17.61 17.06 0.82
C ALA A 122 -18.74 16.46 1.65
N THR A 123 -19.40 15.42 1.14
CA THR A 123 -20.49 14.74 1.84
C THR A 123 -20.01 14.03 3.09
N ALA A 124 -18.88 13.32 3.03
CA ALA A 124 -18.31 12.64 4.19
C ALA A 124 -17.95 13.64 5.30
N ARG A 125 -17.23 14.73 4.97
CA ARG A 125 -16.89 15.79 5.91
C ARG A 125 -18.12 16.47 6.51
N ALA A 126 -19.14 16.74 5.69
CA ALA A 126 -20.38 17.34 6.15
C ALA A 126 -21.18 16.40 7.07
N LEU A 127 -21.18 15.09 6.81
CA LEU A 127 -21.77 14.08 7.70
C LEU A 127 -21.03 14.04 9.05
N VAL A 128 -19.69 14.04 9.04
CA VAL A 128 -18.90 14.10 10.29
C VAL A 128 -19.21 15.40 11.04
N LYS A 129 -19.23 16.56 10.38
CA LYS A 129 -19.56 17.84 11.02
C LYS A 129 -20.98 17.87 11.57
N ALA A 130 -21.95 17.25 10.88
CA ALA A 130 -23.32 17.14 11.38
C ALA A 130 -23.43 16.22 12.62
N ALA A 131 -22.60 15.17 12.70
CA ALA A 131 -22.53 14.31 13.88
C ALA A 131 -21.82 14.99 15.06
N HIS A 132 -20.87 15.88 14.78
CA HIS A 132 -20.03 16.59 15.75
C HIS A 132 -20.08 18.11 15.50
N PRO A 133 -21.20 18.77 15.83
CA PRO A 133 -21.39 20.19 15.51
C PRO A 133 -20.46 21.11 16.30
N GLU A 134 -20.23 20.81 17.57
CA GLU A 134 -19.47 21.67 18.50
C GLU A 134 -17.95 21.57 18.33
N GLU A 135 -17.43 20.41 17.95
CA GLU A 135 -15.99 20.14 17.93
C GLU A 135 -15.57 19.31 16.71
N THR A 136 -14.33 19.50 16.27
CA THR A 136 -13.71 18.63 15.29
C THR A 136 -13.24 17.35 15.99
N PRO A 137 -13.66 16.15 15.57
CA PRO A 137 -13.23 14.93 16.24
C PRO A 137 -11.71 14.72 16.15
N LEU A 138 -11.09 14.34 17.27
CA LEU A 138 -9.70 13.89 17.32
C LEU A 138 -9.64 12.36 17.21
N VAL A 139 -8.92 11.86 16.21
CA VAL A 139 -8.62 10.43 16.05
C VAL A 139 -7.20 10.17 16.53
N VAL A 140 -7.06 9.30 17.52
CA VAL A 140 -5.78 8.92 18.11
C VAL A 140 -5.42 7.50 17.70
N ASP A 141 -4.27 7.32 17.07
CA ASP A 141 -3.71 6.00 16.72
C ASP A 141 -2.30 5.87 17.31
N PRO A 142 -2.14 5.20 18.48
CA PRO A 142 -0.84 5.05 19.13
C PRO A 142 0.06 3.99 18.49
N PHE A 143 -0.43 3.24 17.50
CA PHE A 143 0.28 2.17 16.79
C PHE A 143 0.10 2.32 15.28
N ALA A 144 0.32 3.55 14.79
CA ALA A 144 -0.12 3.95 13.47
C ALA A 144 0.64 3.27 12.32
N GLY A 145 1.87 2.81 12.55
CA GLY A 145 2.70 2.12 11.59
C GLY A 145 2.78 2.88 10.27
N GLY A 146 2.20 2.30 9.21
CA GLY A 146 2.15 2.91 7.88
C GLY A 146 1.13 4.05 7.73
N GLY A 147 0.40 4.44 8.77
CA GLY A 147 -0.40 5.67 8.83
C GLY A 147 -1.79 5.63 8.17
N SER A 148 -2.39 4.45 8.01
CA SER A 148 -3.69 4.30 7.34
C SER A 148 -4.83 5.04 8.05
N ILE A 149 -4.94 4.87 9.37
CA ILE A 149 -5.99 5.50 10.18
C ILE A 149 -5.83 7.03 10.23
N PRO A 150 -4.68 7.59 10.61
CA PRO A 150 -4.54 9.05 10.66
C PRO A 150 -4.69 9.71 9.28
N LEU A 151 -4.22 9.08 8.20
CA LEU A 151 -4.43 9.59 6.84
C LEU A 151 -5.92 9.71 6.49
N GLU A 152 -6.69 8.67 6.77
CA GLU A 152 -8.12 8.66 6.47
C GLU A 152 -8.90 9.57 7.45
N ALA A 153 -8.47 9.72 8.70
CA ALA A 153 -9.03 10.71 9.62
C ALA A 153 -8.88 12.14 9.08
N LEU A 154 -7.68 12.54 8.65
CA LEU A 154 -7.45 13.83 8.01
C LEU A 154 -8.29 14.00 6.73
N ARG A 155 -8.46 12.92 5.94
CA ARG A 155 -9.33 12.93 4.75
C ARG A 155 -10.77 13.28 5.11
N LEU A 156 -11.28 12.74 6.21
CA LEU A 156 -12.62 13.00 6.75
C LEU A 156 -12.78 14.35 7.45
N GLY A 157 -11.72 15.14 7.55
CA GLY A 157 -11.74 16.44 8.22
C GLY A 157 -11.64 16.36 9.74
N CYS A 158 -11.20 15.23 10.28
CA CYS A 158 -10.86 15.08 11.69
C CYS A 158 -9.47 15.64 11.97
N GLU A 159 -9.21 15.94 13.24
CA GLU A 159 -7.84 16.03 13.73
C GLU A 159 -7.27 14.62 13.93
N ALA A 160 -5.97 14.45 13.78
CA ALA A 160 -5.31 13.16 13.93
C ALA A 160 -4.04 13.28 14.78
N PHE A 161 -3.93 12.40 15.77
CA PHE A 161 -2.69 12.17 16.50
C PHE A 161 -2.21 10.75 16.21
N ALA A 162 -0.99 10.62 15.69
CA ALA A 162 -0.40 9.34 15.32
C ALA A 162 0.93 9.15 16.06
N SER A 163 1.11 7.98 16.66
CA SER A 163 2.32 7.57 17.35
C SER A 163 2.74 6.19 16.86
N ASP A 164 4.04 5.91 16.90
CA ASP A 164 4.59 4.57 16.78
C ASP A 164 5.93 4.49 17.53
N LEU A 165 6.27 3.31 18.03
CA LEU A 165 7.57 3.08 18.66
C LEU A 165 8.69 2.95 17.59
N ASN A 166 8.34 2.49 16.40
CA ASN A 166 9.31 2.26 15.33
C ASN A 166 9.71 3.59 14.67
N PRO A 167 11.00 3.98 14.68
CA PRO A 167 11.44 5.24 14.08
C PRO A 167 11.19 5.31 12.56
N VAL A 168 11.16 4.17 11.87
CA VAL A 168 10.80 4.10 10.45
C VAL A 168 9.32 4.42 10.24
N ALA A 169 8.44 3.95 11.12
CA ALA A 169 7.02 4.32 11.09
C ALA A 169 6.85 5.82 11.35
N CYS A 170 7.54 6.38 12.36
CA CYS A 170 7.51 7.81 12.64
C CYS A 170 7.92 8.66 11.43
N LEU A 171 8.99 8.27 10.73
CA LEU A 171 9.40 8.96 9.50
C LEU A 171 8.34 8.84 8.40
N ILE A 172 7.77 7.64 8.19
CA ILE A 172 6.69 7.41 7.24
C ILE A 172 5.48 8.31 7.54
N LEU A 173 5.05 8.38 8.80
CA LEU A 173 3.95 9.20 9.27
C LEU A 173 4.22 10.68 9.00
N LYS A 174 5.40 11.16 9.39
CA LYS A 174 5.81 12.56 9.19
C LYS A 174 5.77 12.94 7.71
N VAL A 175 6.41 12.12 6.86
CA VAL A 175 6.45 12.39 5.42
C VAL A 175 5.05 12.38 4.82
N MET A 176 4.22 11.38 5.16
CA MET A 176 2.92 11.19 4.54
C MET A 176 1.86 12.19 5.02
N LEU A 177 1.86 12.53 6.30
CA LEU A 177 0.82 13.34 6.93
C LEU A 177 1.18 14.82 7.03
N GLU A 178 2.48 15.16 7.06
CA GLU A 178 2.96 16.54 7.19
C GLU A 178 3.71 17.02 5.94
N ASP A 179 4.79 16.35 5.56
CA ASP A 179 5.72 16.93 4.57
C ASP A 179 5.12 16.95 3.16
N ILE A 180 4.45 15.88 2.72
CA ILE A 180 3.80 15.85 1.41
C ILE A 180 2.70 16.92 1.30
N PRO A 181 1.75 17.04 2.26
CA PRO A 181 0.75 18.11 2.20
C PRO A 181 1.33 19.52 2.27
N ARG A 182 2.42 19.75 3.01
CA ARG A 182 3.05 21.08 3.16
C ARG A 182 3.84 21.51 1.93
N HIS A 183 4.62 20.60 1.35
CA HIS A 183 5.58 20.93 0.30
C HIS A 183 5.13 20.52 -1.11
N GLY A 184 4.20 19.58 -1.22
CA GLY A 184 3.60 19.20 -2.50
C GLY A 184 4.64 18.82 -3.57
N PRO A 185 4.53 19.36 -4.80
CA PRO A 185 5.44 19.04 -5.90
C PRO A 185 6.92 19.37 -5.65
N GLU A 186 7.22 20.41 -4.86
CA GLU A 186 8.60 20.85 -4.59
C GLU A 186 9.41 19.75 -3.88
N LEU A 187 8.78 19.05 -2.93
CA LEU A 187 9.40 17.90 -2.27
C LEU A 187 9.75 16.79 -3.28
N ALA A 188 8.89 16.56 -4.27
CA ALA A 188 9.17 15.56 -5.30
C ALA A 188 10.33 15.98 -6.21
N GLU A 189 10.49 17.27 -6.50
CA GLU A 189 11.63 17.81 -7.25
C GLU A 189 12.93 17.69 -6.45
N GLU A 190 12.90 18.04 -5.17
CA GLU A 190 14.04 17.95 -4.29
C GLU A 190 14.50 16.49 -4.10
N LEU A 191 13.56 15.56 -3.92
CA LEU A 191 13.86 14.12 -3.88
C LEU A 191 14.52 13.62 -5.17
N ARG A 192 14.12 14.13 -6.34
CA ARG A 192 14.77 13.78 -7.61
C ARG A 192 16.18 14.35 -7.70
N ARG A 193 16.40 15.58 -7.23
CA ARG A 193 17.72 16.24 -7.20
C ARG A 193 18.69 15.47 -6.30
N VAL A 194 18.33 15.31 -5.03
CA VAL A 194 19.15 14.60 -4.04
C VAL A 194 19.32 13.12 -4.43
N GLY A 195 18.25 12.49 -4.93
CA GLY A 195 18.31 11.11 -5.42
C GLY A 195 19.31 10.93 -6.58
N LYS A 196 19.42 11.91 -7.48
CA LYS A 196 20.44 11.92 -8.54
C LYS A 196 21.84 12.03 -7.95
N GLU A 197 22.07 12.92 -7.00
CA GLU A 197 23.37 13.10 -6.34
C GLU A 197 23.83 11.83 -5.60
N ILE A 198 22.93 11.21 -4.83
CA ILE A 198 23.19 9.94 -4.14
C ILE A 198 23.50 8.84 -5.15
N LYS A 199 22.72 8.75 -6.23
CA LYS A 199 22.93 7.76 -7.29
C LYS A 199 24.30 7.90 -7.94
N GLU A 200 24.74 9.11 -8.26
CA GLU A 200 26.06 9.32 -8.88
C GLU A 200 27.21 9.02 -7.92
N LYS A 201 27.08 9.36 -6.63
CA LYS A 201 28.06 8.97 -5.60
C LYS A 201 28.13 7.45 -5.44
N ALA A 202 26.98 6.79 -5.30
CA ALA A 202 26.89 5.35 -5.17
C ALA A 202 27.48 4.62 -6.38
N LYS A 203 27.21 5.08 -7.61
CA LYS A 203 27.85 4.52 -8.81
C LYS A 203 29.37 4.60 -8.76
N LYS A 204 29.93 5.74 -8.33
CA LYS A 204 31.38 5.94 -8.24
C LYS A 204 32.01 5.00 -7.21
N GLU A 205 31.41 4.90 -6.02
CA GLU A 205 31.90 4.03 -4.94
C GLU A 205 31.79 2.54 -5.28
N LEU A 206 30.73 2.15 -5.99
CA LEU A 206 30.44 0.75 -6.32
C LEU A 206 31.08 0.27 -7.62
N ALA A 207 31.69 1.17 -8.41
CA ALA A 207 32.24 0.84 -9.74
C ALA A 207 33.34 -0.24 -9.70
N GLU A 208 34.14 -0.28 -8.64
CA GLU A 208 35.18 -1.31 -8.46
C GLU A 208 34.58 -2.70 -8.26
N PHE A 209 33.48 -2.81 -7.53
CA PHE A 209 32.84 -4.07 -7.18
C PHE A 209 31.89 -4.58 -8.26
N TYR A 210 31.31 -3.66 -9.03
CA TYR A 210 30.32 -3.95 -10.06
C TYR A 210 30.67 -3.21 -11.35
N PRO A 211 31.80 -3.59 -12.00
CA PRO A 211 32.22 -2.95 -13.23
C PRO A 211 31.20 -3.21 -14.35
N PRO A 212 31.14 -2.32 -15.36
CA PRO A 212 30.44 -2.64 -16.60
C PRO A 212 31.14 -3.80 -17.32
N ASP A 213 30.36 -4.53 -18.12
CA ASP A 213 30.88 -5.59 -18.99
C ASP A 213 31.81 -4.99 -20.07
N PRO A 214 32.69 -5.78 -20.71
CA PRO A 214 33.60 -5.29 -21.76
C PRO A 214 32.92 -4.57 -22.93
N ASP A 215 31.64 -4.85 -23.18
CA ASP A 215 30.82 -4.19 -24.21
C ASP A 215 30.10 -2.91 -23.71
N GLY A 216 30.32 -2.53 -22.44
CA GLY A 216 29.70 -1.39 -21.78
C GLY A 216 28.33 -1.68 -21.16
N ALA A 217 27.84 -2.92 -21.20
CA ALA A 217 26.59 -3.28 -20.53
C ALA A 217 26.71 -3.18 -19.00
N THR A 218 25.59 -2.89 -18.31
CA THR A 218 25.54 -2.88 -16.84
C THR A 218 24.96 -4.20 -16.33
N PRO A 219 25.71 -4.99 -15.56
CA PRO A 219 25.19 -6.18 -14.92
C PRO A 219 24.01 -5.85 -13.99
N ILE A 220 22.85 -6.46 -14.25
CA ILE A 220 21.64 -6.25 -13.42
C ILE A 220 21.53 -7.24 -12.26
N ALA A 221 22.26 -8.35 -12.32
CA ALA A 221 22.29 -9.39 -11.29
C ALA A 221 23.52 -10.29 -11.46
N TYR A 222 24.10 -10.69 -10.33
CA TYR A 222 25.12 -11.73 -10.27
C TYR A 222 24.49 -12.99 -9.66
N LEU A 223 24.64 -14.13 -10.32
CA LEU A 223 24.09 -15.40 -9.86
C LEU A 223 25.23 -16.33 -9.50
N TRP A 224 25.20 -16.85 -8.28
CA TRP A 224 26.16 -17.84 -7.80
C TRP A 224 25.44 -19.09 -7.32
N ALA A 225 25.99 -20.26 -7.63
CA ALA A 225 25.45 -21.54 -7.22
C ALA A 225 26.58 -22.51 -6.87
N ARG A 226 26.40 -23.28 -5.79
CA ARG A 226 27.27 -24.42 -5.49
C ARG A 226 27.06 -25.51 -6.54
N THR A 227 28.11 -26.24 -6.90
CA THR A 227 28.03 -27.38 -7.82
C THR A 227 28.15 -28.70 -7.06
N VAL A 228 27.47 -29.73 -7.56
CA VAL A 228 27.67 -31.12 -7.13
C VAL A 228 28.08 -31.96 -8.32
N ARG A 229 28.86 -33.02 -8.07
CA ARG A 229 29.25 -33.96 -9.10
C ARG A 229 28.32 -35.17 -9.09
N CYS A 230 27.88 -35.60 -10.26
CA CYS A 230 27.08 -36.81 -10.41
C CYS A 230 27.90 -38.03 -9.99
N GLU A 231 27.34 -38.81 -9.06
CA GLU A 231 27.96 -40.00 -8.47
C GLU A 231 27.75 -41.27 -9.30
N SER A 232 26.94 -41.22 -10.36
CA SER A 232 26.70 -42.39 -11.21
C SER A 232 28.00 -42.83 -11.90
N PRO A 233 28.26 -44.15 -11.99
CA PRO A 233 29.45 -44.68 -12.67
C PRO A 233 29.59 -44.09 -14.07
N ASN A 234 30.77 -43.56 -14.37
CA ASN A 234 31.13 -42.94 -15.66
C ASN A 234 30.33 -41.68 -16.06
N CYS A 235 29.48 -41.08 -15.19
CA CYS A 235 28.82 -39.82 -15.50
C CYS A 235 29.69 -38.60 -15.18
N GLY A 236 29.97 -38.38 -13.89
CA GLY A 236 30.87 -37.32 -13.43
C GLY A 236 30.45 -35.88 -13.80
N ALA A 237 29.21 -35.66 -14.23
CA ALA A 237 28.68 -34.35 -14.61
C ALA A 237 28.63 -33.38 -13.42
N GLU A 238 28.92 -32.10 -13.64
CA GLU A 238 28.79 -31.05 -12.63
C GLU A 238 27.45 -30.33 -12.77
N ILE A 239 26.69 -30.32 -11.69
CA ILE A 239 25.32 -29.82 -11.67
C ILE A 239 25.26 -28.63 -10.70
N PRO A 240 24.95 -27.40 -11.17
CA PRO A 240 24.75 -26.27 -10.30
C PRO A 240 23.43 -26.43 -9.52
N LEU A 241 23.52 -26.29 -8.20
CA LEU A 241 22.42 -26.36 -7.26
C LEU A 241 21.60 -25.07 -7.30
N MET A 242 20.75 -24.95 -8.33
CA MET A 242 19.82 -23.83 -8.49
C MET A 242 18.38 -24.33 -8.41
N ARG A 243 17.52 -23.61 -7.67
CA ARG A 243 16.08 -23.92 -7.62
C ARG A 243 15.40 -23.79 -8.98
N SER A 244 15.84 -22.85 -9.81
CA SER A 244 15.28 -22.65 -11.15
C SER A 244 16.26 -21.93 -12.06
N PHE A 245 16.31 -22.36 -13.32
CA PHE A 245 17.02 -21.65 -14.39
C PHE A 245 16.10 -20.66 -15.13
N TRP A 246 14.82 -20.57 -14.79
CA TRP A 246 13.90 -19.64 -15.45
C TRP A 246 14.14 -18.19 -15.02
N LEU A 247 14.52 -17.33 -15.95
CA LEU A 247 14.57 -15.88 -15.76
C LEU A 247 13.18 -15.23 -15.96
N CYS A 248 12.38 -15.78 -16.88
CA CYS A 248 11.02 -15.29 -17.14
C CYS A 248 10.14 -16.44 -17.65
N LYS A 249 8.93 -16.56 -17.10
CA LYS A 249 7.92 -17.57 -17.49
C LYS A 249 6.68 -16.99 -18.17
N LYS A 250 6.65 -15.68 -18.45
CA LYS A 250 5.50 -15.06 -19.14
C LYS A 250 5.30 -15.70 -20.52
N PRO A 251 4.05 -15.99 -20.95
CA PRO A 251 3.76 -16.75 -22.17
C PRO A 251 4.55 -16.32 -23.41
N ASN A 252 4.73 -15.01 -23.60
CA ASN A 252 5.40 -14.42 -24.77
C ASN A 252 6.85 -13.97 -24.52
N ARG A 253 7.42 -14.26 -23.33
CA ARG A 253 8.79 -13.85 -22.98
C ARG A 253 9.50 -14.91 -22.14
N LYS A 254 9.28 -16.18 -22.49
CA LYS A 254 9.96 -17.29 -21.81
C LYS A 254 11.48 -17.17 -22.03
N ARG A 255 12.23 -17.09 -20.94
CA ARG A 255 13.70 -16.99 -20.93
C ARG A 255 14.23 -17.83 -19.77
N ALA A 256 15.24 -18.64 -20.04
CA ALA A 256 15.92 -19.45 -19.04
C ALA A 256 17.43 -19.43 -19.29
N LEU A 257 18.20 -19.61 -18.22
CA LEU A 257 19.63 -19.80 -18.25
C LEU A 257 19.94 -21.21 -18.77
N ARG A 258 20.93 -21.30 -19.65
CA ARG A 258 21.61 -22.55 -19.97
C ARG A 258 23.02 -22.43 -19.42
N TYR A 259 23.35 -23.20 -18.40
CA TYR A 259 24.72 -23.24 -17.90
C TYR A 259 25.59 -24.09 -18.85
N LYS A 260 26.87 -23.73 -18.91
CA LYS A 260 27.93 -24.53 -19.53
C LYS A 260 29.04 -24.66 -18.50
N VAL A 261 29.51 -25.87 -18.28
CA VAL A 261 30.67 -26.12 -17.43
C VAL A 261 31.91 -25.83 -18.27
N VAL A 262 32.68 -24.84 -17.87
CA VAL A 262 33.98 -24.50 -18.49
C VAL A 262 35.06 -25.01 -17.55
N ARG A 263 35.94 -25.88 -18.04
CA ARG A 263 37.12 -26.35 -17.31
C ARG A 263 38.35 -25.68 -17.91
N GLU A 264 39.21 -25.10 -17.08
CA GLU A 264 40.52 -24.65 -17.55
C GLU A 264 41.32 -25.87 -18.04
N PRO A 265 42.05 -25.77 -19.16
CA PRO A 265 42.91 -26.85 -19.61
C PRO A 265 43.97 -27.11 -18.54
N SER A 266 44.05 -28.35 -18.06
CA SER A 266 45.09 -28.75 -17.11
C SER A 266 46.47 -28.45 -17.73
N PRO A 267 47.38 -27.78 -17.01
CA PRO A 267 48.76 -27.68 -17.47
C PRO A 267 49.33 -29.10 -17.65
N PRO A 268 50.16 -29.34 -18.68
CA PRO A 268 50.68 -30.67 -18.94
C PRO A 268 51.58 -31.10 -17.78
N GLY A 269 51.09 -32.08 -17.02
CA GLY A 269 51.87 -32.84 -16.05
C GLY A 269 52.06 -32.19 -14.68
N ARG A 270 51.18 -32.51 -13.74
CA ARG A 270 51.53 -32.93 -12.36
C ARG A 270 50.34 -33.68 -11.78
N GLY A 271 50.63 -34.78 -11.09
CA GLY A 271 49.66 -35.75 -10.62
C GLY A 271 48.56 -35.17 -9.73
N GLN A 272 47.48 -35.93 -9.64
CA GLN A 272 46.29 -35.66 -8.82
C GLN A 272 46.70 -35.21 -7.41
N GLY A 273 46.42 -33.94 -7.09
CA GLY A 273 46.66 -33.34 -5.79
C GLY A 273 45.89 -32.03 -5.67
N GLU A 274 44.84 -32.07 -4.85
CA GLU A 274 44.15 -30.94 -4.21
C GLU A 274 43.89 -29.68 -5.07
N GLY A 275 42.65 -29.56 -5.55
CA GLY A 275 42.16 -28.35 -6.21
C GLY A 275 42.04 -27.19 -5.23
N ASN A 276 43.07 -26.34 -5.20
CA ASN A 276 42.96 -24.99 -4.66
C ASN A 276 41.98 -24.17 -5.50
N TYR A 277 40.88 -23.75 -4.88
CA TYR A 277 39.91 -22.82 -5.46
C TYR A 277 40.52 -21.42 -5.51
N HIS A 278 40.91 -20.98 -6.70
CA HIS A 278 40.98 -19.56 -7.00
C HIS A 278 39.63 -19.13 -7.61
N PRO A 279 38.97 -18.09 -7.09
CA PRO A 279 37.78 -17.54 -7.71
C PRO A 279 38.20 -16.80 -8.99
N THR A 280 38.12 -17.48 -10.14
CA THR A 280 38.24 -16.81 -11.43
C THR A 280 36.96 -16.01 -11.68
N THR A 281 37.03 -14.70 -11.45
CA THR A 281 36.12 -13.74 -12.10
C THR A 281 36.32 -13.87 -13.60
N ILE A 282 35.32 -14.40 -14.30
CA ILE A 282 35.22 -14.33 -15.76
C ILE A 282 34.15 -13.28 -16.08
N PRO A 283 34.42 -12.34 -17.01
CA PRO A 283 33.53 -11.21 -17.34
C PRO A 283 32.15 -11.64 -17.81
#